data_AF-A0A101HLP5-F1
#
_entry.id   AF-A0A101HLP5-F1
#
_cell.length_a   1.000
_cell.length_b   1.000
_cell.length_c   1.000
_cell.angle_alpha   90.00
_cell.angle_beta   90.00
_cell.angle_gamma   90.00
#
_symmetry.space_group_name_H-M   'P 1'
#
loop_
_entity.id
_entity.type
_entity.pdbx_description
1 polymer ?
#
loop_
_entity_poly.entity_id
_entity_poly.type
_entity_poly.pdbx_seq_one_letter_code
_entity_poly.pdbx_strand_id
1 'polypeptide(L)'
;MSLLHNIFSAGFLFVSLTCCILGLKKSKSGNTNTETPQLFFIGAFVWADVVVLGLFWSLVSVVVLILQDWLLFWLVVSVFWVVRSAGEVFYWLNQQFSSQERNPPQKFWLFKFFPNDSVWFVIQVYWQCLLVVSIIASVYLFSIWLK
;
A
#
# COMPACT_ATOMS: atom_id res chain seq x y z
N MET A 1 -10.71 -17.04 20.34
CA MET A 1 -10.59 -16.04 19.26
C MET A 1 -9.18 -15.44 19.16
N SER A 2 -8.46 -15.17 20.26
CA SER A 2 -7.12 -14.53 20.22
C SER A 2 -6.02 -15.36 19.53
N LEU A 3 -5.99 -16.70 19.69
CA LEU A 3 -4.93 -17.52 19.08
C LEU A 3 -4.99 -17.51 17.54
N LEU A 4 -6.18 -17.73 16.96
CA LEU A 4 -6.37 -17.72 15.51
C LEU A 4 -6.05 -16.33 14.93
N HIS A 5 -6.47 -15.27 15.61
CA HIS A 5 -6.10 -13.91 15.28
C HIS A 5 -4.58 -13.77 15.24
N ASN A 6 -3.88 -14.14 16.31
CA ASN A 6 -2.42 -13.99 16.39
C ASN A 6 -1.69 -14.77 15.30
N ILE A 7 -2.11 -16.00 15.02
CA ILE A 7 -1.55 -16.83 13.95
C ILE A 7 -1.76 -16.15 12.59
N PHE A 8 -2.97 -15.66 12.31
CA PHE A 8 -3.27 -14.96 11.07
C PHE A 8 -2.44 -13.69 10.92
N SER A 9 -2.46 -12.79 11.91
CA SER A 9 -1.79 -11.49 11.81
C SER A 9 -0.27 -11.64 11.78
N ALA A 10 0.31 -12.61 12.49
CA ALA A 10 1.73 -12.94 12.40
C ALA A 10 2.10 -13.55 11.03
N GLY A 11 1.25 -14.43 10.49
CA GLY A 11 1.43 -14.98 9.15
C GLY A 11 1.35 -13.89 8.08
N PHE A 12 0.37 -13.00 8.17
CA PHE A 12 0.18 -11.89 7.24
C PHE A 12 1.33 -10.88 7.33
N LEU A 13 1.84 -10.60 8.54
CA LEU A 13 3.06 -9.80 8.75
C LEU A 13 4.25 -10.42 8.02
N PHE A 14 4.49 -11.72 8.22
CA PHE A 14 5.61 -12.42 7.59
C PHE A 14 5.52 -12.39 6.06
N VAL A 15 4.34 -12.66 5.51
CA VAL A 15 4.08 -12.60 4.06
C VAL A 15 4.30 -11.17 3.53
N SER A 16 3.79 -10.16 4.22
CA SER A 16 3.90 -8.75 3.80
C SER A 16 5.35 -8.26 3.81
N LEU A 17 6.13 -8.62 4.84
CA LEU A 17 7.56 -8.32 4.91
C LEU A 17 8.33 -9.02 3.78
N THR A 18 8.00 -10.28 3.53
CA THR A 18 8.63 -11.06 2.43
C THR A 18 8.31 -10.40 1.08
N CYS A 19 7.07 -9.98 0.86
CA CYS A 19 6.67 -9.24 -0.33
C CYS A 19 7.48 -7.96 -0.49
N CYS A 20 7.62 -7.15 0.57
CA CYS A 20 8.41 -5.92 0.55
C CYS A 20 9.87 -6.18 0.13
N ILE A 21 10.52 -7.18 0.75
CA ILE A 21 11.91 -7.55 0.44
C ILE A 21 12.03 -8.04 -1.01
N LEU A 22 11.10 -8.87 -1.48
CA LEU A 22 11.08 -9.37 -2.85
C LEU A 22 10.85 -8.24 -3.86
N GLY A 23 9.94 -7.32 -3.58
CA GLY A 23 9.69 -6.13 -4.40
C GLY A 23 10.93 -5.25 -4.51
N LEU A 24 11.68 -5.05 -3.42
CA LEU A 24 12.94 -4.29 -3.45
C LEU A 24 13.99 -4.98 -4.33
N LYS A 25 14.13 -6.31 -4.21
CA LYS A 25 15.05 -7.10 -5.04
C LYS A 25 14.68 -6.99 -6.53
N LYS A 26 13.39 -7.13 -6.87
CA LYS A 26 12.88 -7.03 -8.24
C LYS A 26 13.02 -5.62 -8.82
N SER A 27 12.82 -4.60 -7.99
CA SER A 27 13.01 -3.20 -8.40
C SER A 27 14.47 -2.91 -8.74
N LYS A 28 15.41 -3.40 -7.91
CA LYS A 28 16.85 -3.27 -8.17
C LYS A 28 17.32 -4.04 -9.41
N SER A 29 16.64 -5.13 -9.79
CA SER A 29 16.96 -5.90 -10.98
C SER A 29 16.32 -5.34 -12.26
N GLY A 30 15.73 -4.14 -12.22
CA GLY A 30 15.09 -3.50 -13.37
C GLY A 30 13.69 -4.00 -13.71
N ASN A 31 13.11 -4.89 -12.90
CA ASN A 31 11.78 -5.49 -13.14
C ASN A 31 10.66 -4.75 -12.40
N THR A 32 10.84 -3.46 -12.09
CA THR A 32 9.94 -2.68 -11.22
C THR A 32 8.52 -2.59 -11.77
N ASN A 33 8.37 -2.51 -13.09
CA ASN A 33 7.07 -2.35 -13.76
C ASN A 33 6.46 -3.67 -14.23
N THR A 34 7.09 -4.81 -13.95
CA THR A 34 6.50 -6.10 -14.30
C THR A 34 5.25 -6.34 -13.45
N GLU A 35 4.18 -6.79 -14.11
CA GLU A 35 2.90 -7.05 -13.46
C GLU A 35 2.97 -8.15 -12.41
N THR A 36 2.15 -8.02 -11.37
CA THR A 36 2.09 -8.95 -10.23
C THR A 36 0.65 -9.42 -9.98
N PRO A 37 -0.01 -10.09 -10.94
CA PRO A 37 -1.42 -10.48 -10.82
C PRO A 37 -1.68 -11.37 -9.60
N GLN A 38 -0.70 -12.18 -9.19
CA GLN A 38 -0.84 -13.02 -8.00
C GLN A 38 -0.93 -12.20 -6.71
N LEU A 39 -0.45 -10.95 -6.70
CA LEU A 39 -0.42 -10.06 -5.54
C LEU A 39 -1.55 -9.02 -5.58
N PHE A 40 -2.55 -9.22 -6.42
CA PHE A 40 -3.71 -8.33 -6.49
C PHE A 40 -4.42 -8.18 -5.15
N PHE A 41 -4.47 -9.24 -4.33
CA PHE A 41 -5.16 -9.22 -3.03
C PHE A 41 -4.56 -8.26 -2.00
N ILE A 42 -3.29 -7.87 -2.15
CA ILE A 42 -2.66 -6.81 -1.34
C ILE A 42 -2.77 -5.43 -2.00
N GLY A 43 -3.44 -5.34 -3.15
CA GLY A 43 -3.64 -4.13 -3.96
C GLY A 43 -2.46 -3.78 -4.87
N ALA A 44 -1.54 -4.72 -5.12
CA ALA A 44 -0.37 -4.50 -5.96
C ALA A 44 -0.64 -4.90 -7.41
N PHE A 45 -0.32 -4.02 -8.36
CA PHE A 45 -0.37 -4.32 -9.79
C PHE A 45 1.01 -4.54 -10.41
N VAL A 46 2.03 -3.86 -9.88
CA VAL A 46 3.43 -4.00 -10.32
C VAL A 46 4.37 -4.16 -9.12
N TRP A 47 5.61 -4.60 -9.35
CA TRP A 47 6.60 -4.77 -8.26
C TRP A 47 6.91 -3.48 -7.47
N ALA A 48 6.77 -2.31 -8.11
CA ALA A 48 6.88 -1.02 -7.42
C ALA A 48 5.88 -0.92 -6.25
N ASP A 49 4.62 -1.26 -6.51
CA ASP A 49 3.53 -1.25 -5.53
C ASP A 49 3.83 -2.22 -4.38
N VAL A 50 4.34 -3.41 -4.70
CA VAL A 50 4.63 -4.48 -3.73
C VAL A 50 5.56 -4.00 -2.62
N VAL A 51 6.52 -3.12 -2.92
CA VAL A 51 7.42 -2.56 -1.89
C VAL A 51 6.64 -1.72 -0.89
N VAL A 52 5.87 -0.77 -1.39
CA VAL A 52 5.13 0.17 -0.54
C VAL A 52 4.01 -0.55 0.22
N LEU A 53 3.25 -1.39 -0.47
CA LEU A 53 2.14 -2.14 0.11
C LEU A 53 2.62 -3.21 1.07
N GLY A 54 3.72 -3.90 0.75
CA GLY A 54 4.32 -4.87 1.68
C GLY A 54 4.75 -4.21 2.98
N LEU A 55 5.38 -3.02 2.93
CA LEU A 55 5.71 -2.26 4.13
C LEU A 55 4.45 -1.80 4.88
N PHE A 56 3.47 -1.22 4.16
CA PHE A 56 2.21 -0.77 4.74
C PHE A 56 1.47 -1.89 5.49
N TRP A 57 1.26 -3.03 4.82
CA TRP A 57 0.58 -4.18 5.42
C TRP A 57 1.34 -4.78 6.59
N SER A 58 2.68 -4.76 6.55
CA SER A 58 3.50 -5.18 7.69
C SER A 58 3.25 -4.30 8.92
N LEU A 59 3.23 -2.97 8.73
CA LEU A 59 2.95 -2.03 9.83
C LEU A 59 1.54 -2.19 10.38
N VAL A 60 0.55 -2.36 9.50
CA VAL A 60 -0.84 -2.63 9.90
C VAL A 60 -0.92 -3.91 10.74
N SER A 61 -0.26 -5.00 10.32
CA SER A 61 -0.25 -6.24 11.09
C SER A 61 0.42 -6.10 12.44
N VAL A 62 1.52 -5.34 12.55
CA VAL A 62 2.16 -5.06 13.85
C VAL A 62 1.19 -4.33 14.78
N VAL A 63 0.53 -3.27 14.28
CA VAL A 63 -0.44 -2.51 15.08
C VAL A 63 -1.60 -3.40 15.54
N VAL A 64 -2.16 -4.19 14.63
CA VAL A 64 -3.25 -5.12 14.92
C VAL A 64 -2.83 -6.20 15.94
N LEU A 65 -1.61 -6.73 15.83
CA LEU A 65 -1.05 -7.66 16.82
C LEU A 65 -0.89 -7.02 18.20
N ILE A 66 -0.44 -5.77 18.27
CA ILE A 66 -0.27 -5.08 19.56
C ILE A 66 -1.62 -4.80 20.21
N LEU A 67 -2.59 -4.32 19.42
CA LEU A 67 -3.91 -3.92 19.93
C LEU A 67 -4.87 -5.10 20.13
N GLN A 68 -4.57 -6.27 19.55
CA GLN A 68 -5.44 -7.45 19.56
C GLN A 68 -6.85 -7.16 19.02
N ASP A 69 -7.00 -6.15 18.15
CA ASP A 69 -8.27 -5.73 17.57
C ASP A 69 -8.44 -6.25 16.14
N TRP A 70 -9.27 -7.27 15.99
CA TRP A 70 -9.58 -7.88 14.70
C TRP A 70 -10.43 -6.98 13.80
N LEU A 71 -11.30 -6.15 14.40
CA LEU A 71 -12.18 -5.27 13.64
C LEU A 71 -11.38 -4.14 13.02
N LEU A 72 -10.35 -3.64 13.71
CA LEU A 72 -9.41 -2.67 13.17
C LEU A 72 -8.75 -3.16 11.88
N PHE A 73 -8.34 -4.43 11.81
CA PHE A 73 -7.78 -5.01 10.58
C PHE A 73 -8.77 -4.92 9.41
N TRP A 74 -10.02 -5.35 9.62
CA TRP A 74 -11.04 -5.31 8.57
C TRP A 74 -11.43 -3.89 8.18
N LEU A 75 -11.45 -2.96 9.14
CA LEU A 75 -11.66 -1.55 8.84
C LEU A 75 -10.55 -1.00 7.94
N VAL A 76 -9.29 -1.30 8.25
CA VAL A 76 -8.14 -0.91 7.41
C VAL A 76 -8.26 -1.54 6.01
N VAL A 77 -8.60 -2.83 5.91
CA VAL A 77 -8.82 -3.51 4.62
C VAL A 77 -9.94 -2.85 3.81
N SER A 78 -11.06 -2.52 4.45
CA SER A 78 -12.20 -1.87 3.79
C SER A 78 -11.82 -0.49 3.27
N VAL A 79 -11.25 0.37 4.12
CA VAL A 79 -10.82 1.72 3.73
C VAL A 79 -9.73 1.66 2.66
N PHE A 80 -8.79 0.73 2.79
CA PHE A 80 -7.74 0.50 1.79
C PHE A 80 -8.33 0.24 0.40
N TRP A 81 -9.27 -0.69 0.28
CA TRP A 81 -9.85 -1.03 -1.02
C TRP A 81 -10.70 0.11 -1.61
N VAL A 82 -11.38 0.89 -0.78
CA VAL A 82 -12.08 2.10 -1.22
C VAL A 82 -11.08 3.10 -1.82
N VAL A 83 -10.01 3.42 -1.08
CA VAL A 83 -8.99 4.39 -1.53
C VAL A 83 -8.25 3.88 -2.77
N ARG A 84 -7.84 2.61 -2.77
CA ARG A 84 -7.11 1.98 -3.88
C ARG A 84 -7.93 1.99 -5.16
N SER A 85 -9.21 1.59 -5.07
CA SER A 85 -10.11 1.52 -6.23
C SER A 85 -10.47 2.91 -6.75
N ALA A 86 -10.78 3.86 -5.86
CA ALA A 86 -11.03 5.23 -6.26
C ALA A 86 -9.81 5.86 -6.94
N GLY A 87 -8.62 5.61 -6.40
CA GLY A 87 -7.36 6.07 -6.98
C GLY A 87 -7.11 5.51 -8.39
N GLU A 88 -7.40 4.22 -8.63
CA GLU A 88 -7.33 3.64 -9.99
C GLU A 88 -8.35 4.28 -10.92
N VAL A 89 -9.60 4.43 -10.49
CA VAL A 89 -10.65 5.06 -11.30
C VAL A 89 -10.21 6.46 -11.73
N PHE A 90 -9.74 7.28 -10.80
CA PHE A 90 -9.25 8.61 -11.12
C PHE A 90 -8.01 8.58 -12.01
N TYR A 91 -7.08 7.65 -11.78
CA TYR A 91 -5.89 7.50 -12.61
C TYR A 91 -6.25 7.18 -14.06
N TRP A 92 -7.09 6.17 -14.28
CA TRP A 92 -7.50 5.75 -15.62
C TRP A 92 -8.34 6.82 -16.34
N LEU A 93 -9.24 7.50 -15.62
CA LEU A 93 -9.98 8.63 -16.18
C LEU A 93 -9.02 9.74 -16.62
N ASN A 94 -8.08 10.16 -15.78
CA ASN A 94 -7.11 11.21 -16.14
C ASN A 94 -6.18 10.77 -17.28
N GLN A 95 -5.81 9.49 -17.33
CA GLN A 95 -4.97 8.96 -18.40
C GLN A 95 -5.69 8.95 -19.76
N GLN A 96 -7.02 8.81 -19.79
CA GLN A 96 -7.81 8.85 -21.03
C GLN A 96 -7.92 10.25 -21.62
N PHE A 97 -7.91 11.30 -20.79
CA PHE A 97 -8.23 12.67 -21.21
C PHE A 97 -7.06 13.66 -21.13
N SER A 98 -5.90 13.29 -20.59
CA SER A 98 -4.74 14.18 -20.47
C SER A 98 -3.53 13.72 -21.29
N SER A 99 -2.83 14.67 -21.91
CA SER A 99 -1.47 14.45 -22.38
C SER A 99 -0.56 14.25 -21.17
N GLN A 100 0.21 13.16 -21.14
CA GLN A 100 1.08 12.86 -20.01
C GLN A 100 2.28 13.80 -19.96
N GLU A 101 2.11 14.97 -19.37
CA GLU A 101 3.20 15.87 -18.99
C GLU A 101 3.54 15.67 -17.51
N ARG A 102 4.55 14.83 -17.25
CA ARG A 102 5.02 14.54 -15.89
C ARG A 102 6.33 15.28 -15.62
N ASN A 103 6.60 15.59 -14.35
CA ASN A 103 7.94 16.01 -13.98
C ASN A 103 8.97 14.93 -14.36
N PRO A 104 10.23 15.28 -14.61
CA PRO A 104 11.25 14.27 -14.87
C PRO A 104 11.45 13.40 -13.60
N PRO A 105 11.40 12.05 -13.71
CA PRO A 105 11.44 11.14 -12.57
C PRO A 105 12.76 11.23 -11.78
N GLN A 106 13.85 11.68 -12.41
CA GLN A 106 15.17 11.87 -11.81
C GLN A 106 15.19 12.94 -10.71
N LYS A 107 14.20 13.84 -10.68
CA LYS A 107 14.09 14.87 -9.62
C LYS A 107 13.65 14.30 -8.28
N PHE A 108 13.11 13.08 -8.24
CA PHE A 108 12.63 12.47 -7.01
C PHE A 108 13.74 11.67 -6.34
N TRP A 109 13.92 11.85 -5.02
CA TRP A 109 14.93 11.14 -4.24
C TRP A 109 14.78 9.60 -4.30
N LEU A 110 13.55 9.13 -4.49
CA LEU A 110 13.19 7.71 -4.65
C LEU A 110 13.69 7.10 -5.96
N PHE A 111 14.07 7.90 -6.96
CA PHE A 111 14.55 7.43 -8.26
C PHE A 111 15.76 6.48 -8.15
N LYS A 112 16.59 6.67 -7.12
CA LYS A 112 17.74 5.78 -6.83
C LYS A 112 17.33 4.33 -6.55
N PHE A 113 16.10 4.12 -6.08
CA PHE A 113 15.56 2.80 -5.74
C PHE A 113 14.56 2.31 -6.80
N PHE A 114 13.91 3.23 -7.48
CA PHE A 114 12.84 2.99 -8.44
C PHE A 114 13.12 3.76 -9.74
N PRO A 115 13.89 3.17 -10.66
CA PRO A 115 14.27 3.85 -11.89
C PRO A 115 13.06 4.01 -12.84
N ASN A 116 13.18 4.94 -13.79
CA ASN A 116 12.15 5.27 -14.80
C ASN A 116 10.85 5.79 -14.17
N ASP A 117 9.74 5.62 -14.88
CA ASP A 117 8.42 6.07 -14.44
C ASP A 117 7.89 5.32 -13.21
N SER A 118 8.57 4.27 -12.76
CA SER A 118 8.16 3.49 -11.60
C SER A 118 8.10 4.31 -10.31
N VAL A 119 8.88 5.38 -10.22
CA VAL A 119 8.86 6.32 -9.10
C VAL A 119 7.48 6.97 -8.92
N TRP A 120 6.74 7.17 -10.00
CA TRP A 120 5.40 7.75 -9.96
C TRP A 120 4.39 6.80 -9.30
N PHE A 121 4.45 5.51 -9.65
CA PHE A 121 3.61 4.49 -9.00
C PHE A 121 3.90 4.40 -7.51
N VAL A 122 5.18 4.42 -7.12
CA VAL A 122 5.58 4.40 -5.70
C VAL A 122 5.03 5.60 -4.94
N ILE A 123 5.12 6.80 -5.51
CA ILE A 123 4.60 8.02 -4.88
C ILE A 123 3.07 7.96 -4.79
N GLN A 124 2.38 7.54 -5.85
CA GLN A 124 0.93 7.39 -5.86
C GLN A 124 0.45 6.43 -4.77
N VAL A 125 1.03 5.24 -4.70
CA VAL A 125 0.65 4.21 -3.71
C VAL A 125 1.02 4.65 -2.30
N TYR A 126 2.15 5.33 -2.12
CA TYR A 126 2.53 5.91 -0.83
C TYR A 126 1.47 6.89 -0.31
N TRP A 127 0.99 7.81 -1.15
CA TRP A 127 -0.06 8.75 -0.77
C TRP A 127 -1.40 8.06 -0.50
N GLN A 128 -1.74 7.01 -1.24
CA GLN A 128 -2.92 6.19 -0.95
C GLN A 128 -2.81 5.54 0.44
N CYS A 129 -1.65 4.98 0.80
CA CYS A 129 -1.42 4.43 2.14
C CYS A 129 -1.55 5.49 3.24
N LEU A 130 -0.99 6.69 3.04
CA LEU A 130 -1.14 7.79 3.98
C LEU A 130 -2.60 8.24 4.13
N LEU A 131 -3.35 8.28 3.04
CA LEU A 131 -4.77 8.62 3.07
C LEU A 131 -5.57 7.59 3.88
N VAL A 132 -5.28 6.29 3.70
CA VAL A 132 -5.91 5.22 4.49
C VAL A 132 -5.64 5.42 5.98
N VAL A 133 -4.36 5.60 6.38
CA VAL A 133 -4.00 5.85 7.79
C VAL A 133 -4.72 7.09 8.33
N SER A 134 -4.80 8.16 7.53
CA SER A 134 -5.46 9.41 7.93
C SER A 134 -6.97 9.24 8.13
N ILE A 135 -7.65 8.48 7.28
CA ILE A 135 -9.07 8.17 7.44
C ILE A 135 -9.30 7.35 8.72
N ILE A 136 -8.50 6.31 8.95
CA ILE A 136 -8.59 5.47 10.15
C ILE A 136 -8.36 6.29 11.42
N ALA A 137 -7.33 7.13 11.43
CA ALA A 137 -7.05 8.05 12.53
C ALA A 137 -8.20 9.04 12.75
N SER A 138 -8.78 9.59 11.68
CA SER A 138 -9.91 10.52 11.77
C SER A 138 -11.15 9.85 12.37
N VAL A 139 -11.47 8.62 11.96
CA VAL A 139 -12.58 7.83 12.54
C VAL A 139 -12.35 7.59 14.03
N TYR A 140 -11.12 7.23 14.41
CA TYR A 140 -10.76 7.00 15.81
C TYR A 140 -10.88 8.27 16.66
N LEU A 141 -10.29 9.38 16.20
CA LEU A 141 -10.33 10.67 16.91
C LEU A 141 -11.77 11.20 17.02
N PHE A 142 -12.57 11.05 15.98
CA PHE A 142 -13.98 11.44 15.99
C PHE A 142 -14.79 10.61 16.99
N SER A 143 -14.54 9.31 17.08
CA SER A 143 -15.16 8.42 18.08
C SER A 143 -14.82 8.80 19.51
N ILE A 144 -13.58 9.23 19.77
CA ILE A 144 -13.17 9.77 21.08
C ILE A 144 -13.87 11.09 21.37
N TRP A 145 -13.94 11.99 20.39
CA TRP A 145 -14.55 13.32 20.57
C TRP A 145 -16.04 13.27 20.93
N LEU A 146 -16.77 12.25 20.48
CA LEU A 146 -18.20 12.07 20.79
C LEU A 146 -18.47 11.51 22.20
N LYS A 147 -17.45 11.05 22.93
CA LYS A 147 -17.58 10.52 24.30
C LYS A 147 -17.37 11.63 25.32
#